data_AF-T1CCY1-F1
#
_entry.id   AF-T1CCY1-F1
#
_cell.length_a   1.000
_cell.length_b   1.000
_cell.length_c   1.000
_cell.angle_alpha   90.00
_cell.angle_beta   90.00
_cell.angle_gamma   90.00
#
_symmetry.space_group_name_H-M   'P 1'
#
loop_
_entity.id
_entity.type
_entity.pdbx_description
1 polymer ?
#
loop_
_entity_poly.entity_id
_entity_poly.type
_entity_poly.pdbx_seq_one_letter_code
_entity_poly.pdbx_strand_id
1 'polypeptide(L)'
;MHAKDGSAEPSAASRVQDFQVFGEFGEVNPSISDGSTFTFLDPEKLKTIFHQPIPGCHLYSRLESPSTHVLAQALACLEGTPAAHATASGMAAIATTLFALCEQGSVIVSDRLVYGGTHALLR
;
A
#
# COMPACT_ATOMS: atom_id res chain seq x y z
N MET A 1 0.56 -42.18 -8.76
CA MET A 1 1.82 -41.43 -8.60
C MET A 1 1.65 -40.09 -9.33
N HIS A 2 1.12 -39.07 -8.65
CA HIS A 2 1.19 -37.70 -9.15
C HIS A 2 2.49 -37.10 -8.66
N ALA A 3 3.35 -36.70 -9.59
CA ALA A 3 4.57 -35.96 -9.30
C ALA A 3 4.16 -34.63 -8.63
N LYS A 4 4.67 -34.38 -7.42
CA LYS A 4 4.69 -33.05 -6.82
C LYS A 4 5.82 -32.29 -7.50
N ASP A 5 5.50 -31.44 -8.46
CA ASP A 5 6.44 -30.43 -8.94
C ASP A 5 6.79 -29.53 -7.74
N GLY A 6 8.05 -29.65 -7.30
CA GLY A 6 8.51 -29.32 -5.95
C GLY A 6 9.21 -27.98 -5.85
N SER A 7 8.53 -26.87 -6.15
CA SER A 7 8.84 -25.60 -5.49
C SER A 7 7.65 -25.23 -4.61
N ALA A 8 7.77 -25.48 -3.30
CA ALA A 8 6.79 -24.98 -2.34
C ALA A 8 6.69 -23.46 -2.53
N GLU A 9 5.46 -22.93 -2.54
CA GLU A 9 5.28 -21.47 -2.62
C GLU A 9 6.09 -20.80 -1.50
N PRO A 10 6.83 -19.73 -1.81
CA PRO A 10 7.63 -19.04 -0.82
C PRO A 10 6.73 -18.53 0.30
N SER A 11 7.12 -18.83 1.55
CA SER A 11 6.46 -18.32 2.75
C SER A 11 6.37 -16.78 2.74
N ALA A 12 5.43 -16.22 3.49
CA ALA A 12 5.30 -14.78 3.69
C ALA A 12 6.63 -14.14 4.12
N ALA A 13 7.35 -14.78 5.05
CA ALA A 13 8.65 -14.32 5.52
C ALA A 13 9.70 -14.28 4.38
N SER A 14 9.77 -15.32 3.55
CA SER A 14 10.71 -15.32 2.40
C SER A 14 10.36 -14.24 1.37
N ARG A 15 9.07 -14.00 1.11
CA ARG A 15 8.64 -13.00 0.13
C ARG A 15 9.11 -11.58 0.49
N VAL A 16 8.98 -11.20 1.76
CA VAL A 16 9.44 -9.88 2.22
C VAL A 16 10.96 -9.81 2.38
N GLN A 17 11.62 -10.91 2.76
CA GLN A 17 13.08 -10.96 2.92
C GLN A 17 13.83 -10.71 1.60
N ASP A 18 13.26 -11.19 0.49
CA ASP A 18 13.81 -11.01 -0.85
C ASP A 18 13.37 -9.69 -1.52
N PHE A 19 12.48 -8.92 -0.88
CA PHE A 19 12.07 -7.60 -1.35
C PHE A 19 13.14 -6.56 -1.00
N GLN A 20 14.04 -6.32 -1.95
CA GLN A 20 15.17 -5.39 -1.79
C GLN A 20 14.87 -4.04 -2.45
N VAL A 21 14.96 -2.97 -1.65
CA VAL A 21 14.87 -1.58 -2.12
C VAL A 21 16.05 -0.80 -1.53
N PHE A 22 16.84 -0.17 -2.40
CA PHE A 22 18.01 0.60 -2.03
C PHE A 22 17.71 2.10 -2.06
N GLY A 23 18.55 2.87 -1.35
CA GLY A 23 18.49 4.33 -1.35
C GLY A 23 18.84 4.92 -2.71
N GLU A 24 18.43 6.17 -2.92
CA GLU A 24 18.58 6.88 -4.19
C GLU A 24 20.06 7.08 -4.60
N PHE A 25 21.00 7.04 -3.65
CA PHE A 25 22.44 7.14 -3.89
C PHE A 25 23.17 5.80 -3.68
N GLY A 26 22.44 4.68 -3.63
CA GLY A 26 22.99 3.34 -3.47
C GLY A 26 23.18 2.91 -2.02
N GLU A 27 22.52 3.57 -1.08
CA GLU A 27 22.49 3.14 0.31
C GLU A 27 21.77 1.80 0.48
N VAL A 28 22.20 1.03 1.49
CA VAL A 28 21.60 -0.29 1.79
C VAL A 28 20.15 -0.19 2.28
N ASN A 29 19.72 0.99 2.74
CA ASN A 29 18.37 1.24 3.22
C ASN A 29 17.63 2.17 2.24
N PRO A 30 16.30 2.02 2.08
CA PRO A 30 15.49 2.93 1.29
C PRO A 30 15.61 4.39 1.77
N SER A 31 15.55 5.34 0.83
CA SER A 31 15.52 6.77 1.16
C SER A 31 14.25 7.17 1.92
N ILE A 32 14.37 8.15 2.82
CA ILE A 32 13.24 8.81 3.47
C ILE A 32 12.83 10.03 2.64
N SER A 33 11.58 10.06 2.19
CA SER A 33 11.01 11.16 1.41
C SER A 33 10.13 12.04 2.29
N ASP A 34 10.69 13.13 2.82
CA ASP A 34 10.01 14.12 3.67
C ASP A 34 9.38 15.29 2.88
N GLY A 35 9.25 15.13 1.56
CA GLY A 35 8.62 16.10 0.69
C GLY A 35 7.10 15.97 0.66
N SER A 36 6.39 17.09 0.61
CA SER A 36 4.93 17.08 0.38
C SER A 36 4.56 17.08 -1.11
N THR A 37 5.38 17.71 -1.95
CA THR A 37 5.21 17.82 -3.41
C THR A 37 6.45 17.29 -4.12
N PHE A 38 6.28 16.86 -5.38
CA PHE A 38 7.36 16.30 -6.19
C PHE A 38 7.44 17.03 -7.54
N THR A 39 8.65 17.29 -8.02
CA THR A 39 8.91 18.10 -9.21
C THR A 39 8.80 17.29 -10.50
N PHE A 40 8.22 17.91 -11.54
CA PHE A 40 8.21 17.40 -12.89
C PHE A 40 9.00 18.35 -13.79
N LEU A 41 10.03 17.83 -14.46
CA LEU A 41 10.81 18.60 -15.44
C LEU A 41 10.10 18.71 -16.80
N ASP A 42 9.19 17.77 -17.07
CA ASP A 42 8.41 17.70 -18.30
C ASP A 42 6.93 18.00 -17.99
N PRO A 43 6.38 19.12 -18.51
CA PRO A 43 4.98 19.48 -18.27
C PRO A 43 3.98 18.47 -18.87
N GLU A 44 4.34 17.72 -19.90
CA GLU A 44 3.46 16.69 -20.47
C GLU A 44 3.37 15.47 -19.55
N LYS A 45 4.45 15.12 -18.82
CA LYS A 45 4.40 14.10 -17.77
C LYS A 45 3.50 14.52 -16.61
N LEU A 46 3.55 15.81 -16.23
CA LEU A 46 2.66 16.34 -15.20
C LEU A 46 1.19 16.20 -15.60
N LYS A 47 0.82 16.49 -16.85
CA LYS A 47 -0.56 16.28 -17.33
C LYS A 47 -0.93 14.80 -17.30
N THR A 48 -0.02 13.94 -17.77
CA THR A 48 -0.26 12.49 -17.86
C THR A 48 -0.52 11.87 -16.49
N ILE A 49 0.24 12.27 -15.45
CA ILE A 49 0.11 11.67 -14.12
C ILE A 49 -1.25 11.90 -13.44
N PHE A 50 -1.96 12.98 -13.80
CA PHE A 50 -3.32 13.23 -13.30
C PHE A 50 -4.35 12.21 -13.83
N HIS A 51 -4.06 11.57 -14.96
CA HIS A 51 -4.95 10.60 -15.60
C HIS A 51 -4.48 9.16 -15.43
N GLN A 52 -3.17 8.94 -15.39
CA GLN A 52 -2.57 7.62 -15.30
C GLN A 52 -1.28 7.64 -14.47
N PRO A 53 -1.11 6.73 -13.49
CA PRO A 53 0.14 6.60 -12.77
C PRO A 53 1.33 6.38 -13.72
N ILE A 54 2.41 7.13 -13.50
CA ILE A 54 3.68 6.97 -14.21
C ILE A 54 4.67 6.33 -13.23
N PRO A 55 5.23 5.13 -13.52
CA PRO A 55 6.18 4.49 -12.63
C PRO A 55 7.35 5.41 -12.23
N GLY A 56 7.67 5.43 -10.94
CA GLY A 56 8.75 6.25 -10.38
C GLY A 56 8.44 7.76 -10.28
N CYS A 57 7.23 8.19 -10.65
CA CYS A 57 6.79 9.57 -10.47
C CYS A 57 5.76 9.64 -9.33
N HIS A 58 5.88 10.66 -8.49
CA HIS A 58 4.92 10.97 -7.43
C HIS A 58 4.42 12.41 -7.62
N LEU A 59 3.21 12.71 -7.16
CA LEU A 59 2.61 14.04 -7.32
C LEU A 59 2.57 14.79 -5.99
N TYR A 60 1.94 14.16 -4.98
CA TYR A 60 1.66 14.78 -3.70
C TYR A 60 1.57 13.72 -2.59
N SER A 61 2.26 13.93 -1.48
CA SER A 61 2.47 12.90 -0.44
C SER A 61 1.20 12.43 0.27
N ARG A 62 0.12 13.23 0.25
CA ARG A 62 -1.19 12.81 0.77
C ARG A 62 -1.74 11.60 0.00
N LEU A 63 -1.45 11.50 -1.29
CA LEU A 63 -1.85 10.35 -2.12
C LEU A 63 -0.87 9.22 -1.90
N GLU A 64 0.42 9.51 -2.05
CA GLU A 64 1.52 8.56 -1.89
C GLU A 64 2.86 9.31 -1.87
N SER A 65 3.83 8.82 -1.12
CA SER A 65 5.25 9.21 -1.22
C SER A 65 6.12 7.99 -1.53
N PRO A 66 7.36 8.16 -2.03
CA PRO A 66 8.26 7.02 -2.26
C PRO A 66 8.42 6.13 -1.01
N SER A 67 8.54 6.72 0.18
CA SER A 67 8.67 5.96 1.42
C SER A 67 7.40 5.16 1.77
N THR A 68 6.20 5.73 1.61
CA THR A 68 4.96 4.98 1.87
C THR A 68 4.67 3.95 0.77
N HIS A 69 5.10 4.22 -0.47
CA HIS A 69 5.00 3.29 -1.59
C HIS A 69 5.82 2.02 -1.34
N VAL A 70 7.08 2.16 -0.91
CA VAL A 70 7.95 1.02 -0.58
C VAL A 70 7.37 0.19 0.55
N LEU A 71 6.83 0.84 1.60
CA LEU A 71 6.13 0.15 2.68
C LEU A 71 4.91 -0.63 2.17
N ALA A 72 4.09 -0.01 1.31
CA ALA A 72 2.93 -0.65 0.73
C ALA A 72 3.31 -1.87 -0.13
N GLN A 73 4.35 -1.76 -0.96
CA GLN A 73 4.85 -2.90 -1.76
C GLN A 73 5.35 -4.05 -0.87
N ALA A 74 6.10 -3.74 0.19
CA ALA A 74 6.59 -4.73 1.13
C ALA A 74 5.42 -5.47 1.84
N LEU A 75 4.40 -4.72 2.28
CA LEU A 75 3.19 -5.29 2.88
C LEU A 75 2.40 -6.16 1.89
N ALA A 76 2.25 -5.70 0.64
CA ALA A 76 1.58 -6.48 -0.39
C ALA A 76 2.31 -7.80 -0.67
N CYS A 77 3.64 -7.75 -0.72
CA CYS A 77 4.50 -8.93 -0.88
C CYS A 77 4.36 -9.90 0.31
N LEU A 78 4.33 -9.36 1.54
CA LEU A 78 4.14 -10.15 2.76
C LEU A 78 2.79 -10.86 2.76
N GLU A 79 1.70 -10.14 2.50
CA GLU A 79 0.32 -10.66 2.51
C GLU A 79 -0.02 -11.50 1.26
N GLY A 80 0.80 -11.42 0.20
CA GLY A 80 0.51 -12.07 -1.07
C GLY A 80 -0.63 -11.40 -1.84
N THR A 81 -0.83 -10.10 -1.65
CA THR A 81 -1.86 -9.31 -2.33
C THR A 81 -1.28 -8.57 -3.55
N PRO A 82 -2.11 -8.22 -4.55
CA PRO A 82 -1.64 -7.45 -5.71
C PRO A 82 -1.24 -6.01 -5.35
N ALA A 83 -1.76 -5.47 -4.25
CA ALA A 83 -1.48 -4.12 -3.77
C ALA A 83 -1.75 -3.99 -2.27
N ALA A 84 -1.19 -2.95 -1.67
CA ALA A 84 -1.54 -2.45 -0.34
C ALA A 84 -1.50 -0.92 -0.34
N HIS A 85 -2.00 -0.29 0.73
CA HIS A 85 -1.97 1.15 0.88
C HIS A 85 -1.70 1.53 2.34
N ALA A 86 -0.69 2.37 2.56
CA ALA A 86 -0.36 2.86 3.89
C ALA A 86 -1.26 4.04 4.25
N THR A 87 -1.78 4.04 5.48
CA THR A 87 -2.61 5.13 6.01
C THR A 87 -2.03 5.66 7.32
N ALA A 88 -2.52 6.80 7.78
CA ALA A 88 -2.00 7.46 8.98
C ALA A 88 -2.24 6.69 10.30
N SER A 89 -3.20 5.75 10.33
CA SER A 89 -3.49 4.91 11.50
C SER A 89 -4.29 3.67 11.11
N GLY A 90 -4.35 2.66 11.99
CA GLY A 90 -5.22 1.49 11.78
C GLY A 90 -6.70 1.86 11.64
N MET A 91 -7.19 2.87 12.37
CA MET A 91 -8.57 3.35 12.21
C MET A 91 -8.80 4.04 10.86
N ALA A 92 -7.80 4.74 10.33
CA ALA A 92 -7.88 5.31 8.98
C ALA A 92 -7.95 4.20 7.92
N ALA A 93 -7.15 3.14 8.04
CA ALA A 93 -7.23 1.98 7.13
C ALA A 93 -8.65 1.36 7.11
N ILE A 94 -9.25 1.15 8.28
CA ILE A 94 -10.60 0.59 8.40
C ILE A 94 -11.63 1.56 7.81
N ALA A 95 -11.62 2.83 8.21
CA ALA A 95 -12.61 3.81 7.76
C ALA A 95 -12.53 4.06 6.25
N THR A 96 -11.33 4.23 5.70
CA THR A 96 -11.13 4.40 4.25
C THR A 96 -11.64 3.19 3.47
N THR A 97 -11.41 1.97 3.97
CA THR A 97 -11.92 0.75 3.32
C THR A 97 -13.45 0.73 3.31
N LEU A 98 -14.09 1.05 4.45
CA LEU A 98 -15.55 1.09 4.53
C LEU A 98 -16.14 2.16 3.62
N PHE A 99 -15.58 3.37 3.60
CA PHE A 99 -16.07 4.46 2.73
C PHE A 99 -15.83 4.21 1.25
N ALA A 100 -14.82 3.41 0.88
CA ALA A 100 -14.59 3.03 -0.49
C ALA A 100 -15.58 1.96 -0.98
N LEU A 101 -16.03 1.07 -0.09
CA LEU A 101 -16.86 -0.09 -0.46
C LEU A 101 -18.35 0.10 -0.18
N CYS A 102 -18.71 0.94 0.77
CA CYS A 102 -20.08 1.10 1.23
C CYS A 102 -20.67 2.43 0.80
N GLU A 103 -21.94 2.40 0.40
CA GLU A 103 -22.78 3.56 0.15
C GLU A 103 -23.98 3.59 1.10
N GLN A 104 -24.78 4.66 1.03
CA GLN A 104 -25.99 4.79 1.84
C GLN A 104 -26.93 3.59 1.60
N GLY A 105 -27.35 2.94 2.69
CA GLY A 105 -28.20 1.74 2.63
C GLY A 105 -27.44 0.41 2.59
N SER A 106 -26.11 0.44 2.54
CA SER A 106 -25.28 -0.77 2.68
C SER A 106 -25.49 -1.45 4.04
N VAL A 107 -25.41 -2.78 4.06
CA VAL A 107 -25.48 -3.59 5.29
C VAL A 107 -24.10 -4.15 5.57
N ILE A 108 -23.54 -3.82 6.73
CA ILE A 108 -22.25 -4.34 7.21
C ILE A 108 -22.52 -5.42 8.27
N VAL A 109 -21.92 -6.60 8.10
CA VAL A 109 -21.91 -7.66 9.11
C VAL A 109 -20.53 -7.70 9.76
N SER A 110 -20.48 -7.57 11.08
CA SER A 110 -19.25 -7.62 11.88
C SER A 110 -19.38 -8.64 13.00
N ASP A 111 -18.25 -9.22 13.40
CA ASP A 111 -18.16 -9.99 14.64
C ASP A 111 -18.48 -9.11 15.86
N ARG A 112 -18.89 -9.75 16.96
CA ARG A 112 -19.18 -9.09 18.24
C ARG A 112 -17.90 -8.71 18.98
N LEU A 113 -16.78 -9.37 18.71
CA LEU A 113 -15.50 -9.22 19.39
C LEU A 113 -14.46 -8.52 18.51
N VAL A 114 -14.79 -7.33 18.02
CA VAL A 114 -13.86 -6.46 17.29
C VAL A 114 -13.23 -5.41 18.21
N TYR A 115 -12.14 -4.78 17.75
CA TYR A 115 -11.51 -3.66 18.45
C TYR A 115 -12.53 -2.57 18.81
N GLY A 116 -12.46 -2.03 20.03
CA GLY A 116 -13.47 -1.09 20.55
C GLY A 116 -13.68 0.16 19.70
N GLY A 117 -12.60 0.70 19.11
CA GLY A 117 -12.71 1.83 18.17
C GLY A 117 -13.44 1.46 16.88
N THR A 118 -13.25 0.24 16.39
CA THR A 118 -13.98 -0.28 15.21
C THR A 118 -15.44 -0.50 15.53
N HIS A 119 -15.75 -1.05 16.71
CA HIS A 119 -17.14 -1.19 17.17
C HIS A 119 -17.82 0.18 17.28
N ALA A 120 -17.14 1.19 17.82
CA ALA A 120 -17.67 2.55 17.92
C ALA A 120 -17.88 3.21 16.54
N LEU A 121 -17.03 2.93 15.55
CA LEU A 121 -17.19 3.43 14.18
C LEU A 121 -18.41 2.83 13.46
N LEU A 122 -18.74 1.57 13.74
CA LEU A 122 -19.83 0.83 13.07
C LEU A 122 -21.23 1.07 13.69
N ARG A 123 -21.32 1.92 14.71
CA ARG A 123 -22.52 2.11 15.54
C ARG A 123 -23.13 3.50 15.43
#